data_AF-A0A3D5SK56-F1
#
_entry.id   AF-A0A3D5SK56-F1
#
_cell.length_a   1.000
_cell.length_b   1.000
_cell.length_c   1.000
_cell.angle_alpha   90.00
_cell.angle_beta   90.00
_cell.angle_gamma   90.00
#
_symmetry.space_group_name_H-M   'P 1'
#
loop_
_entity.id
_entity.type
_entity.pdbx_description
1 polymer ?
#
loop_
_entity_poly.entity_id
_entity_poly.type
_entity_poly.pdbx_seq_one_letter_code
_entity_poly.pdbx_strand_id
1 'polypeptide(L)' 'DDHEPFLRAGIDSLDLIQLSGYPFWHRADDTIDKVSAQSMKIAGDVVLASLPRIEEYLQSKSK' A
#
# COMPACT_ATOMS: atom_id res chain seq x y z
N ASP A 1 9.73 -0.45 6.56
CA ASP A 1 8.68 -1.38 6.09
C ASP A 1 9.24 -2.25 4.96
N ASP A 2 8.51 -3.28 4.52
CA ASP A 2 9.02 -4.32 3.61
C ASP A 2 9.41 -3.80 2.22
N HIS A 3 9.00 -2.58 1.86
CA HIS A 3 9.39 -1.90 0.62
C HIS A 3 10.85 -1.38 0.62
N GLU A 4 11.48 -1.18 1.78
CA GLU A 4 12.81 -0.56 1.83
C GLU A 4 13.95 -1.36 1.15
N PRO A 5 14.03 -2.70 1.27
CA PRO A 5 15.01 -3.49 0.53
C PRO A 5 14.89 -3.33 -0.99
N PHE A 6 13.67 -3.17 -1.52
CA PHE A 6 13.43 -2.96 -2.94
C PHE A 6 13.98 -1.62 -3.42
N LEU A 7 13.72 -0.56 -2.66
CA LEU A 7 14.29 0.77 -2.93
C LEU A 7 15.82 0.71 -2.95
N ARG A 8 16.45 0.01 -1.99
CA ARG A 8 17.91 -0.17 -1.95
C ARG A 8 18.46 -0.95 -3.16
N ALA A 9 17.64 -1.82 -3.74
CA ALA A 9 17.98 -2.58 -4.95
C ALA A 9 17.69 -1.80 -6.26
N GLY A 10 17.22 -0.55 -6.18
CA GLY A 10 16.87 0.27 -7.35
C GLY A 10 15.51 -0.07 -7.97
N ILE A 11 14.65 -0.77 -7.24
CA ILE A 11 13.27 -1.07 -7.65
C ILE A 11 12.36 0.01 -7.05
N ASP A 12 11.66 0.75 -7.92
CA ASP A 12 10.67 1.74 -7.48
C ASP A 12 9.60 1.05 -6.64
N SER A 13 9.42 1.49 -5.39
CA SER A 13 8.51 0.86 -4.42
C SER A 13 7.95 1.89 -3.44
N LEU A 14 6.76 1.65 -2.93
CA LEU A 14 6.09 2.51 -1.95
C LEU A 14 5.26 1.65 -0.99
N ASP A 15 4.85 2.26 0.11
CA ASP A 15 4.03 1.64 1.14
C ASP A 15 2.74 2.44 1.40
N LEU A 16 1.60 1.77 1.30
CA LEU A 16 0.27 2.33 1.56
C LEU A 16 -0.15 1.92 2.98
N ILE A 17 0.21 2.75 3.95
CA ILE A 17 0.08 2.43 5.38
C ILE A 17 -0.64 3.53 6.16
N GLN A 18 -1.53 3.13 7.08
CA GLN A 18 -2.02 4.02 8.14
C GLN A 18 -0.97 4.08 9.26
N LEU A 19 0.03 4.94 9.09
CA LEU A 19 1.16 5.01 10.03
C LEU A 19 0.80 5.64 11.38
N SER A 20 -0.29 6.41 11.44
CA SER A 20 -0.71 7.13 12.64
C SER A 20 -2.20 7.00 12.92
N GLY A 21 -2.58 7.09 14.20
CA GLY A 21 -3.98 7.14 14.61
C GLY A 21 -4.69 5.79 14.71
N TYR A 22 -3.97 4.66 14.58
CA TYR A 22 -4.50 3.33 14.88
C TYR A 22 -4.05 2.86 16.28
N PRO A 23 -4.92 2.94 17.30
CA PRO A 23 -4.52 2.71 18.70
C PRO A 23 -4.29 1.23 19.05
N PHE A 24 -4.74 0.31 18.19
CA PHE A 24 -4.67 -1.14 18.40
C PHE A 24 -3.38 -1.77 17.86
N TRP A 25 -2.53 -0.99 17.18
CA TRP A 25 -1.27 -1.49 16.62
C TRP A 25 -0.40 -2.19 17.66
N HIS A 26 0.05 -3.40 17.34
CA HIS A 26 0.87 -4.26 18.21
C HIS A 26 0.23 -4.62 19.55
N ARG A 27 -1.10 -4.73 19.59
CA ARG A 27 -1.85 -5.18 20.76
C ARG A 27 -2.68 -6.42 20.44
N ALA A 28 -2.98 -7.21 21.47
CA ALA A 28 -3.79 -8.42 21.31
C ALA A 28 -5.25 -8.15 20.90
N ASP A 29 -5.71 -6.90 21.06
CA ASP A 29 -7.03 -6.43 20.63
C ASP A 29 -7.06 -5.91 19.18
N ASP A 30 -5.97 -6.05 18.42
CA ASP A 30 -5.96 -5.85 16.97
C ASP A 30 -6.76 -6.98 16.28
N THR A 31 -8.06 -6.72 16.13
CA THR A 31 -9.08 -7.72 15.80
C THR A 31 -9.99 -7.20 14.68
N ILE A 32 -10.70 -8.10 13.98
CA ILE A 32 -11.43 -7.75 12.75
C ILE A 32 -12.52 -6.69 12.96
N ASP A 33 -13.06 -6.56 14.17
CA ASP A 33 -14.04 -5.52 14.51
C ASP A 33 -13.42 -4.10 14.56
N LYS A 34 -12.09 -3.98 14.53
CA LYS A 34 -11.37 -2.70 14.40
C LYS A 34 -11.15 -2.28 12.94
N VAL A 35 -11.48 -3.15 11.99
CA VAL A 35 -11.26 -2.92 10.56
C VAL A 35 -12.50 -2.26 9.92
N SER A 36 -12.29 -1.14 9.23
CA SER A 36 -13.33 -0.49 8.42
C SER A 36 -13.42 -1.14 7.04
N ALA A 37 -14.55 -1.77 6.73
CA ALA A 37 -14.83 -2.32 5.40
C ALA A 37 -14.75 -1.24 4.29
N GLN A 38 -15.18 -0.01 4.59
CA GLN A 38 -15.07 1.12 3.67
C GLN A 38 -13.61 1.48 3.40
N SER A 39 -12.78 1.54 4.44
CA SER A 39 -11.35 1.86 4.27
C SER A 39 -10.63 0.79 3.44
N MET A 40 -10.93 -0.50 3.68
CA MET A 40 -10.39 -1.60 2.88
C MET A 40 -10.81 -1.52 1.41
N LYS A 41 -12.08 -1.15 1.14
CA LYS A 41 -12.54 -0.90 -0.22
C LYS A 41 -11.77 0.23 -0.89
N ILE A 42 -11.58 1.36 -0.20
CA ILE A 42 -10.83 2.51 -0.75
C ILE A 42 -9.40 2.11 -1.11
N ALA A 43 -8.69 1.41 -0.21
CA ALA A 43 -7.34 0.95 -0.47
C ALA A 43 -7.28 0.04 -1.71
N GLY A 44 -8.19 -0.94 -1.82
CA GLY A 44 -8.27 -1.84 -2.97
C GLY A 44 -8.61 -1.11 -4.27
N ASP A 45 -9.60 -0.22 -4.26
CA ASP A 45 -10.02 0.55 -5.43
C ASP A 45 -8.88 1.46 -5.92
N VAL A 46 -8.13 2.11 -5.02
CA VAL A 46 -6.99 2.96 -5.37
C VAL A 46 -5.89 2.16 -6.05
N VAL A 47 -5.55 0.98 -5.51
CA VAL A 47 -4.53 0.10 -6.13
C VAL A 47 -4.98 -0.32 -7.53
N LEU A 48 -6.21 -0.84 -7.67
CA LEU A 48 -6.75 -1.29 -8.95
C LEU A 48 -6.81 -0.17 -9.99
N ALA A 49 -7.24 1.03 -9.59
CA ALA A 49 -7.32 2.19 -10.47
C ALA A 49 -5.94 2.72 -10.90
N SER A 50 -4.90 2.52 -10.07
CA SER A 50 -3.55 3.01 -10.34
C SER A 50 -2.75 2.10 -11.28
N LEU A 51 -3.02 0.79 -11.28
CA LEU A 51 -2.25 -0.20 -12.05
C LEU A 51 -2.08 0.13 -13.55
N PRO A 52 -3.13 0.51 -14.31
CA PRO A 52 -2.97 0.82 -15.74
C PRO A 52 -1.99 1.97 -15.99
N ARG A 53 -2.04 3.01 -15.16
CA ARG A 53 -1.17 4.19 -15.32
C ARG A 53 0.27 3.90 -14.91
N ILE A 54 0.47 3.01 -13.93
CA ILE A 54 1.80 2.51 -13.55
C ILE A 54 2.39 1.69 -14.70
N GLU A 55 1.60 0.80 -15.30
CA GLU A 55 2.01 0.00 -16.46
C GLU A 55 2.44 0.90 -17.63
N GLU A 56 1.64 1.90 -17.99
CA GLU A 56 1.97 2.90 -19.02
C GLU A 56 3.32 3.60 -18.73
N TYR A 57 3.55 3.99 -17.46
CA TYR A 57 4.79 4.62 -17.04
C TYR A 57 6.00 3.68 -17.19
N LEU A 58 5.88 2.43 -16.75
CA LEU A 58 6.96 1.44 -16.84
C LEU A 58 7.33 1.12 -18.30
N GLN A 59 6.33 1.02 -19.17
CA GLN A 59 6.54 0.87 -20.61
C GLN A 59 7.26 2.08 -21.22
N SER A 60 6.96 3.30 -20.75
CA SER A 60 7.64 4.52 -21.21
C SER A 60 9.12 4.60 -20.80
N LYS A 61 9.50 3.98 -19.67
CA LYS A 61 10.88 3.93 -19.15
C LYS A 61 11.77 2.89 -19.85
N SER A 62 11.16 1.90 -20.47
CA SER A 62 11.88 0.78 -21.13
C SER A 62 12.23 1.07 -22.60
N LYS A 63 11.81 2.23 -23.13
CA LYS A 63 12.15 2.74 -24.46
C LYS A 63 13.26 3.78 -24.34
#